data_AF-A0A8T7CMN4-F1
#
_entry.id   AF-A0A8T7CMN4-F1
#
_cell.length_a   1.000
_cell.length_b   1.000
_cell.length_c   1.000
_cell.angle_alpha   90.00
_cell.angle_beta   90.00
_cell.angle_gamma   90.00
#
_symmetry.space_group_name_H-M   'P 1'
#
loop_
_entity.id
_entity.type
_entity.pdbx_description
1 polymer ?
#
loop_
_entity_poly.entity_id
_entity_poly.type
_entity_poly.pdbx_seq_one_letter_code
_entity_poly.pdbx_strand_id
1 'polypeptide(L)'
;MKSVMHDDAVALGNVLDEIVELCEKIEQQVKEAQWEQAGQMLAQRQTLLEQVFARTPEDPQQVARLVEVAKKVSAFDREVMPLANAAMSETTSELKNLRRGRMAAQLYEQNSS
;
A
#
# COMPACT_ATOMS: atom_id res chain seq x y z
N MET A 1 -18.74 33.10 11.54
CA MET A 1 -17.79 32.54 10.55
C MET A 1 -16.54 31.88 11.13
N LYS A 2 -16.43 31.60 12.45
CA LYS A 2 -15.28 30.84 13.03
C LYS A 2 -15.49 29.31 13.12
N SER A 3 -16.73 28.83 12.95
CA SER A 3 -17.07 27.41 13.17
C SER A 3 -16.61 26.49 12.03
N VAL A 4 -16.71 26.94 10.77
CA VAL A 4 -16.44 26.08 9.59
C VAL A 4 -14.96 25.74 9.43
N MET A 5 -14.05 26.68 9.72
CA MET A 5 -12.60 26.45 9.57
C MET A 5 -12.02 25.52 10.64
N HIS A 6 -12.69 25.33 11.77
CA HIS A 6 -12.23 24.43 12.82
C HIS A 6 -12.60 22.97 12.51
N ASP A 7 -13.76 22.73 11.91
CA ASP A 7 -14.22 21.38 11.57
C ASP A 7 -13.39 20.77 10.42
N ASP A 8 -13.01 21.57 9.42
CA ASP A 8 -12.15 21.09 8.32
C ASP A 8 -10.71 20.78 8.77
N ALA A 9 -10.20 21.55 9.75
CA ALA A 9 -8.89 21.35 10.34
C ALA A 9 -8.79 20.03 11.12
N VAL A 10 -9.80 19.76 11.95
CA VAL A 10 -9.91 18.50 12.72
C VAL A 10 -10.11 17.32 11.76
N ALA A 11 -10.91 17.49 10.72
CA ALA A 11 -11.13 16.46 9.70
C ALA A 11 -9.85 16.10 8.93
N LEU A 12 -9.06 17.09 8.50
CA LEU A 12 -7.78 16.82 7.83
C LEU A 12 -6.77 16.15 8.77
N GLY A 13 -6.69 16.61 10.02
CA GLY A 13 -5.82 16.01 11.04
C GLY A 13 -6.10 14.52 11.24
N ASN A 14 -7.38 14.14 11.35
CA ASN A 14 -7.79 12.75 11.53
C ASN A 14 -7.43 11.87 10.32
N VAL A 15 -7.66 12.37 9.09
CA VAL A 15 -7.31 11.65 7.86
C VAL A 15 -5.79 11.41 7.78
N LEU A 16 -4.99 12.40 8.18
CA LEU A 16 -3.54 12.28 8.20
C LEU A 16 -3.04 11.24 9.21
N ASP A 17 -3.68 11.15 10.38
CA ASP A 17 -3.36 10.12 11.37
C ASP A 17 -3.72 8.72 10.89
N GLU A 18 -4.89 8.57 10.26
CA GLU A 18 -5.35 7.30 9.69
C GLU A 18 -4.42 6.79 8.58
N ILE A 19 -3.87 7.70 7.75
CA ILE A 19 -2.87 7.34 6.73
C ILE A 19 -1.60 6.76 7.38
N VAL A 20 -1.13 7.37 8.48
CA VAL A 20 0.07 6.88 9.19
C VAL A 20 -0.19 5.51 9.80
N GLU A 21 -1.35 5.33 10.44
CA GLU A 21 -1.74 4.04 11.03
C GLU A 21 -1.86 2.94 9.96
N LEU A 22 -2.41 3.27 8.78
CA LEU A 22 -2.46 2.33 7.66
C LEU A 22 -1.06 1.95 7.16
N CYS A 23 -0.12 2.89 7.07
CA CYS A 23 1.26 2.56 6.71
C CYS A 23 1.86 1.54 7.67
N GLU A 24 1.75 1.75 8.98
CA GLU A 24 2.29 0.83 10.00
C GLU A 24 1.65 -0.56 9.91
N LYS A 25 0.32 -0.62 9.72
CA LYS A 25 -0.40 -1.89 9.55
C LYS A 25 0.01 -2.62 8.27
N ILE A 26 0.13 -1.92 7.14
CA ILE A 26 0.55 -2.51 5.86
C ILE A 26 1.96 -3.06 5.99
N GLU A 27 2.87 -2.33 6.64
CA GLU A 27 4.24 -2.79 6.87
C GLU A 27 4.26 -4.12 7.62
N GLN A 28 3.44 -4.23 8.68
CA GLN A 28 3.29 -5.47 9.43
C GLN A 28 2.72 -6.61 8.57
N GLN A 29 1.67 -6.36 7.80
CA GLN A 29 1.07 -7.37 6.92
C GLN A 29 2.07 -7.86 5.86
N VAL A 30 2.88 -6.96 5.31
CA VAL A 30 3.93 -7.29 4.33
C VAL A 30 5.03 -8.16 4.96
N LYS A 31 5.47 -7.84 6.18
CA LYS A 31 6.44 -8.66 6.93
C LYS A 31 5.91 -10.06 7.25
N GLU A 32 4.60 -10.19 7.44
CA GLU A 32 3.91 -11.46 7.69
C GLU A 32 3.45 -12.17 6.41
N ALA A 33 3.82 -11.67 5.22
CA ALA A 33 3.40 -12.18 3.92
C ALA A 33 1.86 -12.27 3.72
N GLN A 34 1.10 -11.43 4.43
CA GLN A 34 -0.36 -11.30 4.31
C GLN A 34 -0.71 -10.36 3.13
N TRP A 35 -0.39 -10.80 1.91
CA TRP A 35 -0.43 -9.95 0.71
C TRP A 35 -1.82 -9.43 0.34
N GLU A 36 -2.86 -10.24 0.56
CA GLU A 36 -4.23 -9.86 0.25
C GLU A 36 -4.70 -8.73 1.18
N GLN A 37 -4.47 -8.87 2.49
CA GLN A 37 -4.81 -7.86 3.49
C GLN A 37 -4.00 -6.57 3.27
N ALA A 38 -2.70 -6.70 2.98
CA ALA A 38 -1.85 -5.56 2.63
C ALA A 38 -2.40 -4.81 1.40
N GLY A 39 -2.85 -5.53 0.38
CA GLY A 39 -3.45 -4.95 -0.84
C GLY A 39 -4.75 -4.18 -0.56
N GLN A 40 -5.64 -4.73 0.27
CA GLN A 40 -6.87 -4.05 0.67
C GLN A 40 -6.59 -2.75 1.44
N MET A 41 -5.63 -2.79 2.38
CA MET A 41 -5.23 -1.61 3.15
C MET A 41 -4.53 -0.55 2.29
N LEU A 42 -3.73 -0.96 1.29
CA LEU A 42 -3.15 -0.04 0.31
C LEU A 42 -4.23 0.70 -0.50
N ALA A 43 -5.29 0.01 -0.91
CA ALA A 43 -6.42 0.65 -1.59
C ALA A 43 -7.13 1.68 -0.70
N GLN A 44 -7.34 1.35 0.59
CA GLN A 44 -7.91 2.28 1.57
C GLN A 44 -7.02 3.52 1.75
N ARG A 45 -5.70 3.31 1.91
CA ARG A 45 -4.72 4.39 2.02
C ARG A 45 -4.74 5.31 0.79
N GLN A 46 -4.84 4.74 -0.41
CA GLN A 46 -4.94 5.50 -1.65
C GLN A 46 -6.17 6.42 -1.65
N THR A 47 -7.33 5.92 -1.22
CA THR A 47 -8.55 6.73 -1.08
C THR A 47 -8.38 7.89 -0.10
N LEU A 48 -7.68 7.68 1.03
CA LEU A 48 -7.41 8.76 1.98
C LEU A 48 -6.43 9.79 1.42
N LEU A 49 -5.39 9.36 0.71
CA LEU A 49 -4.45 10.27 0.04
C LEU A 49 -5.16 11.16 -0.99
N GLU A 50 -6.10 10.61 -1.76
CA GLU A 50 -6.92 11.38 -2.69
C GLU A 50 -7.76 12.45 -1.98
N GLN A 51 -8.32 12.15 -0.81
CA GLN A 51 -9.03 13.14 0.02
C GLN A 51 -8.10 14.25 0.52
N VAL A 52 -6.84 13.92 0.84
CA VAL A 52 -5.83 14.91 1.23
C VAL A 52 -5.47 15.80 0.04
N PHE A 53 -5.25 15.24 -1.15
CA PHE A 53 -4.93 15.99 -2.37
C PHE A 53 -6.06 16.92 -2.82
N ALA A 54 -7.31 16.59 -2.52
CA ALA A 54 -8.46 17.43 -2.80
C ALA A 54 -8.56 18.67 -1.89
N ARG A 55 -7.70 18.77 -0.85
CA ARG A 55 -7.72 19.86 0.13
C ARG A 55 -6.49 20.76 -0.02
N THR A 56 -6.70 22.05 0.15
CA THR A 56 -5.62 23.04 0.24
C THR A 56 -5.57 23.59 1.66
N PRO A 57 -4.66 23.12 2.53
CA PRO A 57 -4.55 23.64 3.89
C PRO A 57 -4.04 25.08 3.86
N GLU A 58 -4.78 26.00 4.49
CA GLU A 58 -4.40 27.42 4.62
C GLU A 58 -3.63 27.69 5.93
N ASP A 59 -3.77 26.82 6.92
CA ASP A 59 -3.11 26.93 8.22
C ASP A 59 -1.65 26.43 8.15
N PRO A 60 -0.64 27.26 8.50
CA PRO A 60 0.76 26.84 8.56
C PRO A 60 1.02 25.59 9.40
N GLN A 61 0.27 25.37 10.49
CA GLN A 61 0.43 24.17 11.32
C GLN A 61 -0.04 22.91 10.59
N GLN A 62 -1.13 23.01 9.83
CA GLN A 62 -1.62 21.91 8.99
C GLN A 62 -0.67 21.60 7.84
N VAL A 63 -0.11 22.62 7.21
CA VAL A 63 0.91 22.47 6.16
C VAL A 63 2.14 21.74 6.72
N ALA A 64 2.62 22.15 7.89
CA ALA A 64 3.75 21.49 8.54
C ALA A 64 3.46 20.01 8.83
N ARG A 65 2.30 19.71 9.40
CA ARG A 65 1.86 18.34 9.69
C ARG A 65 1.73 17.49 8.42
N LEU A 66 1.14 18.05 7.36
CA LEU A 66 1.03 17.38 6.06
C LEU A 66 2.40 17.01 5.50
N VAL A 67 3.38 17.93 5.59
CA VAL A 67 4.76 17.67 5.14
C VAL A 67 5.42 16.56 5.95
N GLU A 68 5.21 16.50 7.26
CA GLU A 68 5.72 15.43 8.10
C GLU A 68 5.12 14.06 7.72
N VAL A 69 3.81 14.01 7.53
CA VAL A 69 3.11 12.78 7.13
C VAL A 69 3.55 12.34 5.73
N ALA A 70 3.71 13.27 4.78
CA ALA A 70 4.22 12.98 3.45
C ALA A 70 5.63 12.38 3.49
N LYS A 71 6.51 12.84 4.39
CA LYS A 71 7.84 12.25 4.58
C LYS A 71 7.75 10.82 5.12
N LYS A 72 6.87 10.56 6.10
CA LYS A 72 6.65 9.21 6.65
C LYS A 72 6.11 8.25 5.58
N VAL A 73 5.11 8.68 4.84
CA VAL A 73 4.54 7.98 3.68
C VAL A 73 5.64 7.64 2.66
N SER A 74 6.46 8.61 2.28
CA SER A 74 7.53 8.39 1.31
C SER A 74 8.62 7.43 1.82
N ALA A 75 8.95 7.47 3.11
CA ALA A 75 9.87 6.53 3.73
C ALA A 75 9.29 5.11 3.72
N PHE A 76 8.05 4.95 4.16
CA PHE A 76 7.31 3.68 4.12
C PHE A 76 7.28 3.09 2.70
N ASP A 77 6.93 3.88 1.68
CA ASP A 77 6.84 3.39 0.30
C ASP A 77 8.19 2.89 -0.22
N ARG A 78 9.29 3.53 0.19
CA ARG A 78 10.65 3.09 -0.16
C ARG A 78 11.02 1.75 0.48
N GLU A 79 10.46 1.43 1.64
CA GLU A 79 10.72 0.18 2.37
C GLU A 79 9.84 -0.96 1.87
N VAL A 80 8.55 -0.69 1.62
CA VAL A 80 7.57 -1.72 1.23
C VAL A 80 7.62 -2.08 -0.24
N MET A 81 7.82 -1.12 -1.15
CA MET A 81 7.81 -1.40 -2.60
C MET A 81 8.86 -2.44 -3.03
N PRO A 82 10.11 -2.43 -2.53
CA PRO A 82 11.07 -3.48 -2.85
C PRO A 82 10.62 -4.87 -2.40
N LEU A 83 9.99 -4.98 -1.22
CA LEU A 83 9.50 -6.25 -0.68
C LEU A 83 8.36 -6.82 -1.55
N ALA A 84 7.40 -5.96 -1.93
CA ALA A 84 6.31 -6.35 -2.81
C ALA A 84 6.82 -6.80 -4.19
N ASN A 85 7.79 -6.08 -4.76
CA ASN A 85 8.41 -6.42 -6.04
C ASN A 85 9.16 -7.76 -5.98
N ALA A 86 9.88 -8.02 -4.88
CA ALA A 86 10.56 -9.29 -4.65
C ALA A 86 9.56 -10.45 -4.58
N ALA A 87 8.50 -10.32 -3.80
CA ALA A 87 7.45 -11.33 -3.66
C ALA A 87 6.74 -11.63 -5.00
N MET A 88 6.46 -10.59 -5.80
CA MET A 88 5.88 -10.75 -7.14
C MET A 88 6.81 -11.51 -8.09
N SER A 89 8.12 -11.23 -8.03
CA SER A 89 9.14 -11.90 -8.82
C SER A 89 9.24 -13.39 -8.48
N GLU A 90 9.24 -13.70 -7.17
CA GLU A 90 9.23 -15.07 -6.65
C GLU A 90 8.00 -15.85 -7.10
N THR A 91 6.80 -15.30 -6.86
CA THR A 91 5.52 -15.90 -7.28
C THR A 91 5.50 -16.15 -8.80
N THR A 92 6.01 -15.21 -9.59
CA THR A 92 6.09 -15.36 -11.06
C THR A 92 7.03 -16.51 -11.46
N SER A 93 8.14 -16.67 -10.75
CA SER A 93 9.08 -17.77 -10.96
C SER A 93 8.44 -19.12 -10.65
N GLU A 94 7.73 -19.22 -9.54
CA GLU A 94 7.00 -20.42 -9.13
C GLU A 94 5.93 -20.82 -10.14
N LEU A 95 5.13 -19.86 -10.63
CA LEU A 95 4.13 -20.10 -11.67
C LEU A 95 4.74 -20.62 -12.97
N LYS A 96 5.91 -20.09 -13.37
CA LYS A 96 6.65 -20.58 -14.54
C LYS A 96 7.12 -22.02 -14.34
N ASN A 97 7.62 -22.35 -13.16
CA ASN A 97 8.05 -23.71 -12.82
C ASN A 97 6.88 -24.70 -12.83
N LEU A 98 5.74 -24.32 -12.25
CA LEU A 98 4.50 -25.13 -12.29
C LEU A 98 4.02 -25.37 -13.72
N ARG A 99 4.09 -24.35 -14.59
CA ARG A 99 3.73 -24.50 -16.01
C ARG A 99 4.68 -25.47 -16.73
N ARG A 100 5.99 -25.37 -16.50
CA ARG A 100 6.98 -26.30 -17.07
C ARG A 100 6.74 -27.73 -16.60
N GLY A 101 6.45 -27.93 -15.32
CA GLY A 101 6.12 -29.25 -14.75
C GLY A 101 4.88 -29.86 -15.41
N ARG A 102 3.80 -29.09 -15.57
CA ARG A 102 2.57 -29.55 -16.25
C ARG A 102 2.83 -29.92 -17.72
N MET A 103 3.62 -29.11 -18.43
CA MET A 103 3.97 -29.39 -19.83
C MET A 103 4.84 -30.65 -19.96
N ALA A 104 5.81 -30.85 -19.06
CA ALA A 104 6.63 -32.05 -19.04
C ALA A 104 5.77 -33.30 -18.77
N ALA A 105 4.85 -33.24 -17.80
CA ALA A 105 3.93 -34.35 -17.51
C ALA A 105 3.07 -34.73 -18.72
N GLN A 106 2.50 -33.75 -19.44
CA GLN A 106 1.77 -34.00 -20.68
C GLN A 106 2.62 -34.67 -21.76
N LEU A 107 3.86 -34.22 -21.94
CA LEU A 107 4.77 -34.82 -22.93
C LEU A 107 5.16 -36.24 -22.56
N TYR A 108 5.30 -36.56 -21.27
CA TYR A 108 5.52 -37.93 -20.82
C TYR A 108 4.32 -38.81 -21.12
N GLU A 109 3.10 -38.40 -20.76
CA GLU A 109 1.87 -39.16 -21.04
C GLU A 109 1.67 -39.45 -22.53
N GLN A 110 2.00 -38.48 -23.39
CA GLN A 110 1.93 -38.62 -24.85
C GLN A 110 2.96 -39.60 -25.42
N ASN A 111 4.14 -39.74 -24.79
CA ASN A 111 5.20 -40.64 -25.26
C ASN A 111 5.19 -42.01 -24.57
N SER A 112 4.44 -42.16 -23.48
CA SER A 112 4.25 -43.43 -22.76
C SER A 112 2.98 -44.19 -23.16
N SER A 113 2.15 -43.60 -24.03
CA SER A 113 0.96 -44.22 -24.64
C SER A 113 1.28 -44.68 -26.06
#